data_AF-A0A3S5BNE8-F1
#
_entry.id   AF-A0A3S5BNE8-F1
#
_cell.length_a   1.000
_cell.length_b   1.000
_cell.length_c   1.000
_cell.angle_alpha   90.00
_cell.angle_beta   90.00
_cell.angle_gamma   90.00
#
_symmetry.space_group_name_H-M   'P 1'
#
loop_
_entity.id
_entity.type
_entity.pdbx_description
1 polymer ?
#
loop_
_entity_poly.entity_id
_entity_poly.type
_entity_poly.pdbx_seq_one_letter_code
_entity_poly.pdbx_strand_id
1 'polypeptide(L)'
;MPRNDPNAPAKALSSFNFFVKHKSNQNVSYGFLTFAERNKKLGIEWGSLPESDKLPFIKLAMDDRLRYKKEMEVYKKSANYKNWVVAHKGTCKKDSSLKARTKSGRDTHLPIPSITDEQFRLPIFAPDFLEFNRLREAKLRSLRKQ
;
A
#
# COMPACT_ATOMS: atom_id res chain seq x y z
N MET A 1 6.34 -11.13 0.16
CA MET A 1 7.20 -11.25 -1.04
C MET A 1 8.63 -11.17 -0.56
N PRO A 2 9.45 -12.23 -0.70
CA PRO A 2 10.88 -12.16 -0.44
C PRO A 2 11.51 -10.99 -1.22
N ARG A 3 12.56 -10.42 -0.62
CA ARG A 3 13.07 -9.07 -0.86
C ARG A 3 13.94 -9.06 -2.12
N ASN A 4 13.29 -9.07 -3.29
CA ASN A 4 13.84 -8.87 -4.65
C ASN A 4 14.35 -10.16 -5.34
N ASP A 5 13.56 -10.71 -6.28
CA ASP A 5 14.09 -11.59 -7.33
C ASP A 5 14.76 -10.72 -8.41
N PRO A 6 16.02 -10.99 -8.81
CA PRO A 6 16.67 -10.32 -9.95
C PRO A 6 15.89 -10.40 -11.28
N ASN A 7 15.10 -11.46 -11.47
CA ASN A 7 14.30 -11.68 -12.68
C ASN A 7 12.87 -11.12 -12.60
N ALA A 8 12.47 -10.56 -11.45
CA ALA A 8 11.15 -9.95 -11.32
C ALA A 8 11.10 -8.60 -12.05
N PRO A 9 9.96 -8.26 -12.68
CA PRO A 9 9.79 -6.94 -13.29
C PRO A 9 9.88 -5.84 -12.22
N ALA A 10 10.45 -4.70 -12.61
CA ALA A 10 10.60 -3.56 -11.72
C ALA A 10 9.24 -3.04 -11.25
N LYS A 11 9.15 -2.69 -9.96
CA LYS A 11 7.90 -2.20 -9.36
C LYS A 11 7.42 -0.94 -10.07
N ALA A 12 6.09 -0.81 -10.13
CA ALA A 12 5.47 0.39 -10.66
C ALA A 12 5.92 1.66 -9.89
N LEU A 13 6.21 2.72 -10.63
CA LEU A 13 6.57 4.03 -10.10
C LEU A 13 5.31 4.82 -9.72
N SER A 14 5.40 5.55 -8.60
CA SER A 14 4.37 6.50 -8.18
C SER A 14 4.43 7.78 -9.01
N SER A 15 3.33 8.56 -9.04
CA SER A 15 3.27 9.87 -9.71
C SER A 15 4.37 10.81 -9.23
N PHE A 16 4.63 10.82 -7.92
CA PHE A 16 5.75 11.59 -7.36
C PHE A 16 7.12 11.14 -7.89
N ASN A 17 7.35 9.84 -8.10
CA ASN A 17 8.63 9.36 -8.63
C ASN A 17 8.81 9.78 -10.09
N PHE A 18 7.73 9.81 -10.88
CA PHE A 18 7.77 10.37 -12.23
C PHE A 18 8.09 11.86 -12.20
N PHE A 19 7.51 12.62 -11.27
CA PHE A 19 7.84 14.02 -11.06
C PHE A 19 9.31 14.23 -10.67
N VAL A 20 9.83 13.44 -9.73
CA VAL A 20 11.25 13.49 -9.32
C VAL A 20 12.17 13.17 -10.50
N LYS A 21 11.85 12.13 -11.30
CA LYS A 21 12.61 11.78 -12.51
C LYS A 21 12.59 12.92 -13.53
N HIS A 22 11.42 13.51 -13.76
CA HIS A 22 11.25 14.64 -14.66
C HIS A 22 12.06 15.86 -14.20
N LYS A 23 11.98 16.24 -12.92
CA LYS A 23 12.75 17.35 -12.35
C LYS A 23 14.26 17.12 -12.36
N SER A 24 14.70 15.89 -12.05
CA SER A 24 16.11 15.53 -12.10
C SER A 24 16.68 15.58 -13.52
N ASN A 25 15.86 15.25 -14.53
CA ASN A 25 16.26 15.35 -15.94
C ASN A 25 16.29 16.80 -16.42
N GLN A 26 15.39 17.64 -15.92
CA GLN A 26 15.34 19.07 -16.27
C GLN A 26 16.44 19.89 -15.59
N ASN A 27 16.86 19.50 -14.39
CA ASN A 27 17.77 20.29 -13.57
C ASN A 27 18.88 19.40 -13.01
N VAL A 28 20.05 19.46 -13.66
CA VAL A 28 21.27 18.75 -13.23
C VAL A 28 21.71 19.18 -11.83
N SER A 29 21.32 20.39 -11.38
CA SER A 29 21.59 20.93 -10.04
C SER A 29 21.11 20.00 -8.91
N TYR A 30 20.00 19.28 -9.10
CA TYR A 30 19.52 18.31 -8.11
C TYR A 30 20.51 17.15 -7.93
N GLY A 31 21.33 16.84 -8.93
CA GLY A 31 22.36 15.81 -8.87
C GLY A 31 23.47 16.09 -7.85
N PHE A 32 23.79 17.36 -7.62
CA PHE A 32 24.82 17.79 -6.65
C PHE A 32 24.31 17.80 -5.20
N LEU A 33 22.99 17.85 -5.00
CA LEU A 33 22.39 17.80 -3.68
C LEU A 33 22.39 16.36 -3.15
N THR A 34 22.51 16.23 -1.82
CA THR A 34 22.32 14.94 -1.17
C THR A 34 20.89 14.43 -1.40
N PHE A 35 20.71 13.11 -1.34
CA PHE A 35 19.41 12.48 -1.54
C PHE A 35 18.33 13.05 -0.60
N ALA A 36 18.69 13.31 0.67
CA ALA A 36 17.79 13.87 1.67
C ALA A 36 17.34 15.30 1.32
N GLU A 37 18.28 16.16 0.96
CA GLU A 37 17.99 17.56 0.60
C GLU A 37 17.17 17.66 -0.69
N ARG A 38 17.52 16.85 -1.69
CA ARG A 38 16.79 16.75 -2.96
C ARG A 38 15.34 16.37 -2.71
N ASN A 39 15.10 15.29 -1.96
CA ASN A 39 13.75 14.81 -1.67
C ASN A 39 12.95 15.80 -0.83
N LYS A 40 13.59 16.50 0.12
CA LYS A 40 12.93 17.56 0.90
C LYS A 40 12.44 18.68 -0.01
N LYS A 41 13.29 19.20 -0.89
CA LYS A 41 12.92 20.26 -1.85
C LYS A 41 11.80 19.80 -2.80
N LEU A 42 11.96 18.63 -3.43
CA LEU A 42 10.97 18.10 -4.37
C LEU A 42 9.63 17.76 -3.68
N GLY A 43 9.65 17.33 -2.42
CA GLY A 43 8.44 17.08 -1.65
C GLY A 43 7.62 18.34 -1.39
N ILE A 44 8.29 19.45 -1.06
CA ILE A 44 7.64 20.76 -0.89
C ILE A 44 7.03 21.24 -2.22
N GLU A 45 7.80 21.14 -3.30
CA GLU A 45 7.35 21.55 -4.63
C GLU A 45 6.14 20.72 -5.09
N TRP A 46 6.19 19.40 -4.94
CA TRP A 46 5.07 18.52 -5.23
C TRP A 46 3.84 18.83 -4.37
N GLY A 47 4.03 19.15 -3.09
CA GLY A 47 2.93 19.57 -2.21
C GLY A 47 2.25 20.86 -2.69
N SER A 48 3.04 21.79 -3.21
CA SER A 48 2.59 23.12 -3.63
C SER A 48 1.99 23.16 -5.04
N LEU A 49 2.26 22.15 -5.88
CA LEU A 49 1.71 22.08 -7.24
C LEU A 49 0.17 21.92 -7.25
N PRO A 50 -0.54 22.57 -8.17
CA PRO A 50 -1.97 22.37 -8.35
C PRO A 50 -2.26 20.97 -8.92
N GLU A 51 -3.49 20.48 -8.72
CA GLU A 51 -3.87 19.13 -9.18
C GLU A 51 -3.75 19.00 -10.70
N SER A 52 -4.04 20.06 -11.46
CA SER A 52 -3.88 20.11 -12.92
C SER A 52 -2.49 19.67 -13.39
N ASP A 53 -1.46 20.13 -12.68
CA ASP A 53 -0.07 19.87 -13.05
C ASP A 53 0.38 18.49 -12.56
N LYS A 54 -0.31 17.94 -11.56
CA LYS A 54 -0.13 16.56 -11.08
C LYS A 54 -0.80 15.53 -11.99
N LEU A 55 -1.91 15.88 -12.65
CA LEU A 55 -2.66 14.99 -13.55
C LEU A 55 -1.80 14.24 -14.57
N PRO A 56 -0.86 14.86 -15.32
CA PRO A 56 -0.02 14.11 -16.26
C PRO A 56 0.81 13.04 -15.55
N PHE A 57 1.41 13.35 -14.40
CA PHE A 57 2.20 12.38 -13.62
C PHE A 57 1.33 11.27 -13.01
N ILE A 58 0.09 11.59 -12.65
CA ILE A 58 -0.89 10.59 -12.19
C ILE A 58 -1.23 9.62 -13.32
N LYS A 59 -1.51 10.12 -14.53
CA LYS A 59 -1.75 9.28 -15.71
C LYS A 59 -0.57 8.36 -16.00
N LEU A 60 0.66 8.91 -16.03
CA LEU A 60 1.88 8.11 -16.20
C LEU A 60 2.00 7.00 -15.14
N ALA A 61 1.70 7.30 -13.87
CA ALA A 61 1.74 6.31 -12.80
C ALA A 61 0.65 5.23 -12.93
N MET A 62 -0.53 5.58 -13.44
CA MET A 62 -1.60 4.61 -13.72
C MET A 62 -1.19 3.67 -14.85
N ASP A 63 -0.63 4.20 -15.93
CA ASP A 63 -0.14 3.41 -17.06
C ASP A 63 1.01 2.49 -16.63
N ASP A 64 1.94 2.99 -15.83
CA ASP A 64 3.06 2.22 -15.29
C ASP A 64 2.59 1.09 -14.35
N ARG A 65 1.55 1.35 -13.56
CA ARG A 65 0.88 0.32 -12.74
C ARG A 65 0.25 -0.76 -13.61
N LEU A 66 -0.36 -0.40 -14.74
CA LEU A 66 -0.92 -1.36 -15.70
C LEU A 66 0.19 -2.19 -16.37
N ARG A 67 1.30 -1.55 -16.78
CA ARG A 67 2.49 -2.26 -17.31
C ARG A 67 2.97 -3.31 -16.30
N TYR A 68 3.26 -2.88 -15.07
CA TYR A 68 3.76 -3.78 -14.02
C TYR A 68 2.79 -4.94 -13.74
N LYS A 69 1.47 -4.69 -13.76
CA LYS A 69 0.47 -5.75 -13.58
C LYS A 69 0.60 -6.82 -14.66
N LYS A 70 0.67 -6.41 -15.93
CA LYS A 70 0.80 -7.32 -17.08
C LYS A 70 2.12 -8.11 -17.01
N GLU A 71 3.23 -7.42 -16.77
CA GLU A 71 4.56 -8.05 -16.66
C GLU A 71 4.62 -9.03 -15.49
N MET A 72 4.02 -8.70 -14.34
CA MET A 72 3.94 -9.60 -13.18
C MET A 72 3.09 -10.84 -13.47
N GLU A 73 2.01 -10.72 -14.23
CA GLU A 73 1.19 -11.87 -14.63
C GLU A 73 1.97 -12.84 -15.53
N VAL A 74 2.79 -12.30 -16.44
CA VAL A 74 3.71 -13.10 -17.28
C VAL A 74 4.81 -13.72 -16.43
N TYR A 75 5.49 -12.92 -15.60
CA TYR A 75 6.58 -13.39 -14.76
C TYR A 75 6.13 -14.49 -13.78
N LYS A 76 4.92 -14.39 -13.19
CA LYS A 76 4.35 -15.45 -12.34
C LYS A 76 4.13 -16.78 -13.07
N LYS A 77 3.93 -16.76 -14.40
CA LYS A 77 3.78 -17.97 -15.22
C LYS A 77 5.13 -18.57 -15.63
N SER A 78 6.21 -17.78 -15.56
CA SER A 78 7.56 -18.20 -15.96
C SER A 78 8.14 -19.29 -15.05
N ALA A 79 9.07 -20.07 -15.60
CA ALA A 79 9.86 -21.04 -14.83
C ALA A 79 10.71 -20.37 -13.75
N ASN A 80 11.20 -19.15 -14.02
CA ASN A 80 12.00 -18.35 -13.09
C ASN A 80 11.26 -18.10 -11.78
N TYR A 81 10.00 -17.67 -11.84
CA TYR A 81 9.19 -17.46 -10.64
C TYR A 81 8.93 -18.77 -9.88
N LYS A 82 8.67 -19.88 -10.59
CA LYS A 82 8.46 -21.19 -9.94
C LYS A 82 9.70 -21.64 -9.17
N ASN A 83 10.87 -21.56 -9.81
CA ASN A 83 12.15 -21.92 -9.20
C ASN A 83 12.46 -21.01 -8.00
N TRP A 84 12.21 -19.71 -8.15
CA TRP A 84 12.41 -18.74 -7.07
C TRP A 84 11.50 -18.98 -5.88
N VAL A 85 10.21 -19.28 -6.11
CA VAL A 85 9.26 -19.63 -5.05
C VAL A 85 9.69 -20.91 -4.33
N VAL A 86 10.15 -21.93 -5.06
CA VAL A 86 10.66 -23.17 -4.45
C VAL A 86 11.89 -22.89 -3.58
N ALA A 87 12.84 -22.09 -4.07
CA ALA A 87 14.04 -21.71 -3.32
C ALA A 87 13.76 -20.88 -2.05
N HIS A 88 12.66 -20.11 -2.03
CA HIS A 88 12.34 -19.18 -0.93
C HIS A 88 11.11 -19.59 -0.09
N LYS A 89 10.59 -20.81 -0.25
CA LYS A 89 9.40 -21.34 0.46
C LYS A 89 9.54 -21.40 2.00
N GLY A 90 10.72 -21.16 2.57
CA GLY A 90 11.00 -21.28 4.01
C GLY A 90 11.35 -19.99 4.78
N THR A 91 11.45 -18.81 4.13
CA THR A 91 11.96 -17.58 4.79
C THR A 91 10.90 -16.54 5.14
N CYS A 92 9.61 -16.86 5.11
CA CYS A 92 8.56 -15.96 5.61
C CYS A 92 8.55 -15.92 7.15
N LYS A 93 9.63 -15.43 7.78
CA LYS A 93 9.52 -14.89 9.15
C LYS A 93 8.56 -13.72 9.09
N LYS A 94 7.49 -13.80 9.88
CA LYS A 94 6.50 -12.74 10.08
C LYS A 94 7.21 -11.53 10.68
N ASP A 95 7.55 -10.54 9.86
CA ASP A 95 7.69 -9.18 10.36
C ASP A 95 6.28 -8.62 10.58
N SER A 96 5.70 -8.98 11.74
CA SER A 96 4.54 -8.30 12.31
C SER A 96 4.96 -6.91 12.77
N SER A 97 5.00 -5.97 11.83
CA SER A 97 5.08 -4.54 12.11
C SER A 97 4.36 -3.78 11.00
N LEU A 98 3.07 -4.11 10.83
CA LEU A 98 2.12 -3.17 10.25
C LEU A 98 1.90 -2.08 11.30
N LYS A 99 2.76 -1.05 11.31
CA LYS A 99 2.38 0.23 11.92
C LYS A 99 1.13 0.71 11.19
N ALA A 100 0.01 0.70 11.90
CA ALA A 100 -1.26 1.25 11.46
C ALA A 100 -1.02 2.66 10.92
N ARG A 101 -1.15 2.81 9.59
CA ARG A 101 -1.22 4.11 8.96
C ARG A 101 -2.69 4.47 8.90
N THR A 102 -3.14 5.26 9.88
CA THR A 102 -4.42 5.96 9.82
C THR A 102 -4.39 6.83 8.56
N LYS A 103 -5.23 6.48 7.58
CA LYS A 103 -5.52 7.35 6.45
C LYS A 103 -7.00 7.69 6.52
N SER A 104 -7.26 8.90 6.98
CA SER A 104 -8.52 9.61 6.83
C SER A 104 -8.98 9.61 5.37
N GLY A 105 -10.28 9.35 5.18
CA GLY A 105 -11.13 9.87 4.10
C GLY A 105 -10.90 9.38 2.67
N ARG A 106 -11.80 8.50 2.19
CA ARG A 106 -12.90 8.89 1.27
C ARG A 106 -13.74 7.68 0.82
N ASP A 107 -15.00 7.72 1.21
CA ASP A 107 -16.22 7.54 0.41
C ASP A 107 -16.45 6.22 -0.33
N THR A 108 -17.02 5.26 0.40
CA THR A 108 -18.13 4.44 -0.13
C THR A 108 -19.31 4.63 0.81
N HIS A 109 -20.25 5.51 0.44
CA HIS A 109 -21.54 5.61 1.12
C HIS A 109 -22.37 4.36 0.80
N LEU A 110 -22.08 3.27 1.50
CA LEU A 110 -23.08 2.25 1.76
C LEU A 110 -24.03 2.83 2.83
N PRO A 111 -25.35 2.67 2.72
CA PRO A 111 -26.27 3.22 3.70
C PRO A 111 -25.95 2.57 5.06
N ILE A 112 -25.40 3.36 5.97
CA ILE A 112 -25.30 2.99 7.38
C ILE A 112 -26.75 2.92 7.85
N PRO A 113 -27.26 1.75 8.29
CA PRO A 113 -28.58 1.70 8.88
C PRO A 113 -28.59 2.65 10.07
N SER A 114 -29.58 3.54 10.08
CA SER A 114 -29.87 4.47 11.17
C SER A 114 -29.98 3.72 12.49
N ILE A 115 -28.85 3.58 13.20
CA ILE A 115 -28.84 3.20 14.62
C ILE A 115 -29.18 4.48 15.37
N THR A 116 -30.47 4.78 15.42
CA THR A 116 -31.08 5.58 16.50
C THR A 116 -31.29 4.68 17.68
N ASP A 117 -30.22 4.10 18.20
CA ASP A 117 -30.26 3.34 19.43
C ASP A 117 -29.06 3.77 20.27
N GLU A 118 -29.33 4.64 21.23
CA GLU A 118 -28.43 5.03 22.33
C GLU A 118 -27.84 3.80 23.06
N GLN A 119 -28.40 2.62 22.82
CA GLN A 119 -28.01 1.35 23.40
C GLN A 119 -26.67 0.77 22.92
N PHE A 120 -26.07 1.28 21.83
CA PHE A 120 -24.78 0.76 21.32
C PHE A 120 -23.66 1.80 21.23
N ARG A 121 -23.65 2.79 22.13
CA ARG A 121 -22.48 3.65 22.38
C ARG A 121 -21.43 2.96 23.26
N LEU A 122 -21.11 1.69 23.03
CA LEU A 122 -19.96 1.05 23.68
C LEU A 122 -18.69 1.41 22.88
N PRO A 123 -17.74 2.15 23.48
CA PRO A 123 -16.46 2.43 22.82
C PRO A 123 -15.78 1.11 22.43
N ILE A 124 -15.05 1.11 21.31
CA ILE A 124 -14.37 -0.07 20.74
C ILE A 124 -13.39 -0.74 21.73
N PHE A 125 -13.03 -0.05 22.81
CA PHE A 125 -12.14 -0.54 23.87
C PHE A 125 -12.82 -0.71 25.24
N ALA A 126 -14.16 -0.71 25.30
CA ALA A 126 -14.88 -1.04 26.51
C ALA A 126 -14.69 -2.54 26.85
N PRO A 127 -14.56 -2.90 28.15
CA PRO A 127 -14.46 -4.29 28.59
C PRO A 127 -15.56 -5.18 28.00
N ASP A 128 -16.78 -4.64 27.95
CA ASP A 128 -17.98 -5.31 27.43
C ASP A 128 -17.87 -5.63 25.93
N PHE A 129 -17.30 -4.73 25.12
CA PHE A 129 -17.08 -4.96 23.70
C PHE A 129 -16.03 -6.05 23.46
N LEU A 130 -14.98 -6.06 24.28
CA LEU A 130 -13.91 -7.06 24.19
C LEU A 130 -14.40 -8.44 24.65
N GLU A 131 -15.26 -8.49 25.67
CA GLU A 131 -15.91 -9.71 26.16
C GLU A 131 -16.90 -10.28 25.14
N PHE A 132 -17.70 -9.43 24.50
CA PHE A 132 -18.59 -9.82 23.40
C PHE A 132 -17.81 -10.43 22.23
N ASN A 133 -16.69 -9.79 21.83
CA ASN A 133 -15.81 -10.37 20.80
C ASN A 133 -15.19 -11.69 21.24
N ARG A 134 -14.80 -11.81 22.51
CA ARG A 134 -14.22 -13.05 23.07
C ARG A 134 -15.21 -14.22 23.04
N LEU A 135 -16.46 -13.99 23.43
CA LEU A 135 -17.54 -14.99 23.40
C LEU A 135 -17.90 -15.39 21.96
N ARG A 136 -17.99 -14.42 21.06
CA ARG A 136 -18.23 -14.67 19.62
C ARG A 136 -17.12 -15.52 19.01
N GLU A 137 -15.86 -15.19 19.27
CA GLU A 137 -14.71 -15.97 18.80
C GLU A 137 -14.68 -17.37 19.42
N ALA A 138 -15.07 -17.54 20.69
CA ALA A 138 -15.19 -18.85 21.34
C ALA A 138 -16.25 -19.73 20.68
N LYS A 139 -17.43 -19.17 20.36
CA LYS A 139 -18.51 -19.88 19.65
C LYS A 139 -18.10 -20.26 18.21
N LEU A 140 -17.38 -19.39 17.51
CA LEU A 140 -16.85 -19.73 16.18
C LEU A 140 -15.78 -20.83 16.26
N ARG A 141 -14.99 -20.87 17.33
CA ARG A 141 -13.98 -21.93 17.54
C ARG A 141 -14.61 -23.29 17.85
N SER A 142 -15.73 -23.34 18.56
CA SER A 142 -16.42 -24.61 18.80
C SER A 142 -17.05 -25.17 17.51
N LEU A 143 -17.61 -24.30 16.66
CA LEU A 143 -18.18 -24.69 15.37
C LEU A 143 -17.12 -25.18 14.36
N ARG A 144 -15.88 -24.69 14.45
CA ARG A 144 -14.76 -25.15 13.61
C ARG A 144 -14.16 -26.48 14.06
N LYS A 145 -14.55 -27.00 15.22
CA LYS A 145 -14.08 -28.29 15.78
C LYS A 145 -15.07 -29.44 15.57
N GLN A 146 -16.23 -29.18 14.95
CA GLN A 146 -17.10 -30.21 14.40
C GLN A 146 -16.71 -30.52 12.96
#